data_AF-A0A8X8GEC7-F1
#
_entry.id   AF-A0A8X8GEC7-F1
#
_cell.length_a   1.000
_cell.length_b   1.000
_cell.length_c   1.000
_cell.angle_alpha   90.00
_cell.angle_beta   90.00
_cell.angle_gamma   90.00
#
_symmetry.space_group_name_H-M   'P 1'
#
loop_
_entity.id
_entity.type
_entity.pdbx_description
1 polymer ?
#
loop_
_entity_poly.entity_id
_entity_poly.type
_entity_poly.pdbx_seq_one_letter_code
_entity_poly.pdbx_strand_id
1 'polypeptide(L)' 'EQTRLAKEQQRLEQDRAKTVAKLGQESFRSRAPAEVVAKEEERLREVDAALLQLEEQARRLASL' A
#
# COMPACT_ATOMS: atom_id res chain seq x y z
N GLU A 1 -2.27 -14.70 15.77
CA GLU A 1 -3.09 -13.83 14.91
C GLU A 1 -2.75 -12.35 14.98
N GLN A 2 -2.98 -11.61 16.07
CA GLN A 2 -2.77 -10.13 16.10
C GLN A 2 -1.34 -9.70 15.70
N THR A 3 -0.30 -10.36 16.22
CA THR A 3 1.09 -10.07 15.84
C THR A 3 1.40 -10.37 14.37
N ARG A 4 0.72 -11.35 13.76
CA ARG A 4 0.89 -11.69 12.34
C ARG A 4 0.28 -10.60 11.46
N LEU A 5 -0.93 -10.15 11.79
CA LEU A 5 -1.60 -9.05 11.10
C LEU A 5 -0.80 -7.75 11.20
N ALA A 6 -0.28 -7.40 12.38
CA ALA A 6 0.52 -6.20 12.56
C ALA A 6 1.81 -6.21 11.69
N LYS A 7 2.48 -7.37 11.58
CA LYS A 7 3.64 -7.52 10.69
C LYS A 7 3.27 -7.38 9.21
N GLU A 8 2.11 -7.90 8.83
CA GLU A 8 1.62 -7.81 7.45
C GLU A 8 1.23 -6.36 7.09
N GLN A 9 0.54 -5.66 7.99
CA GLN A 9 0.24 -4.23 7.86
C GLN A 9 1.53 -3.42 7.71
N GLN A 10 2.51 -3.62 8.59
CA GLN A 10 3.80 -2.91 8.51
C GLN A 10 4.52 -3.15 7.17
N ARG A 11 4.48 -4.39 6.63
CA ARG A 11 5.08 -4.68 5.33
C ARG A 11 4.37 -3.91 4.21
N LEU A 12 3.05 -3.91 4.20
CA LEU A 12 2.26 -3.22 3.19
C LEU A 12 2.40 -1.70 3.30
N GLU A 13 2.49 -1.13 4.50
CA GLU A 13 2.77 0.29 4.73
C GLU A 13 4.13 0.70 4.16
N GLN A 14 5.16 -0.15 4.33
CA GLN A 14 6.48 0.11 3.75
C GLN A 14 6.44 0.08 2.21
N ASP A 15 5.72 -0.88 1.63
CA ASP A 15 5.55 -0.97 0.18
C ASP A 15 4.76 0.22 -0.36
N ARG A 16 3.68 0.61 0.33
CA ARG A 16 2.91 1.82 0.05
C ARG A 16 3.79 3.06 0.05
N ALA A 17 4.59 3.24 1.09
CA ALA A 17 5.48 4.40 1.22
C ALA A 17 6.47 4.49 0.04
N LYS A 18 7.03 3.36 -0.40
CA LYS A 18 7.91 3.31 -1.57
C LYS A 18 7.17 3.69 -2.85
N THR A 19 5.98 3.14 -3.08
CA THR A 19 5.18 3.45 -4.28
C THR A 19 4.73 4.92 -4.30
N VAL A 20 4.29 5.46 -3.17
CA VAL A 20 3.96 6.90 -3.04
C VAL A 20 5.19 7.77 -3.30
N ALA A 21 6.35 7.44 -2.74
CA ALA A 21 7.58 8.18 -2.97
C ALA A 21 8.03 8.12 -4.45
N LYS A 22 7.85 6.97 -5.11
CA LYS A 22 8.13 6.79 -6.54
C LYS A 22 7.20 7.64 -7.40
N LEU A 23 5.89 7.55 -7.16
CA LEU A 23 4.90 8.33 -7.88
C LEU A 23 5.07 9.83 -7.63
N GLY A 24 5.35 10.26 -6.40
CA GLY A 24 5.55 11.65 -6.02
C GLY A 24 6.74 12.34 -6.70
N GLN A 25 7.70 11.58 -7.24
CA GLN A 25 8.83 12.13 -7.98
C GLN A 25 8.39 12.58 -9.38
N GLU A 26 8.47 13.88 -9.62
CA GLU A 26 8.18 14.46 -10.95
C GLU A 26 9.07 13.86 -12.05
N SER A 27 10.34 13.59 -11.74
CA SER A 27 11.27 12.93 -12.67
C SER A 27 10.80 11.54 -13.10
N PHE A 28 10.13 10.79 -12.22
CA PHE A 28 9.55 9.50 -12.55
C PHE A 28 8.33 9.67 -13.47
N ARG A 29 7.40 10.57 -13.13
CA ARG A 29 6.21 10.84 -13.95
C ARG A 29 6.54 11.35 -15.35
N SER A 30 7.55 12.21 -15.46
CA SER A 30 7.92 12.84 -16.72
C SER A 30 8.77 11.95 -17.63
N ARG A 31 9.35 10.86 -17.11
CA ARG A 31 10.27 9.98 -17.87
C ARG A 31 9.75 8.55 -18.04
N ALA A 32 8.85 8.10 -17.17
CA ALA A 32 8.27 6.78 -17.26
C ALA A 32 7.18 6.73 -18.34
N PRO A 33 7.02 5.60 -19.05
CA PRO A 33 5.86 5.37 -19.91
C PRO A 33 4.56 5.49 -19.12
N ALA A 34 3.51 6.01 -19.76
CA ALA A 34 2.19 6.21 -19.14
C ALA A 34 1.63 4.91 -18.52
N GLU A 35 1.83 3.77 -19.20
CA GLU A 35 1.42 2.45 -18.70
C GLU A 35 2.13 2.07 -17.39
N VAL A 36 3.41 2.44 -17.24
CA VAL A 36 4.17 2.18 -16.02
C VAL A 36 3.67 3.05 -14.87
N VAL A 37 3.36 4.33 -15.13
CA VAL A 37 2.78 5.22 -14.12
C VAL A 37 1.41 4.72 -13.68
N ALA A 38 0.53 4.38 -14.63
CA ALA A 38 -0.80 3.83 -14.36
C ALA A 38 -0.73 2.53 -13.54
N LYS A 39 0.23 1.65 -13.84
CA LYS A 39 0.45 0.40 -13.09
C LYS A 39 0.89 0.66 -11.65
N GLU A 40 1.75 1.67 -11.42
CA GLU A 40 2.14 2.04 -10.05
C GLU A 40 0.97 2.67 -9.28
N GLU A 41 0.11 3.45 -9.94
CA GLU A 41 -1.12 3.99 -9.34
C GLU A 41 -2.16 2.91 -9.04
N GLU A 42 -2.29 1.89 -9.89
CA GLU A 42 -3.08 0.69 -9.62
C GLU A 42 -2.53 -0.08 -8.42
N ARG A 43 -1.22 -0.35 -8.41
CA ARG A 43 -0.56 -0.99 -7.27
C ARG A 43 -0.79 -0.24 -5.97
N LEU A 44 -0.73 1.08 -5.98
CA LEU A 44 -1.02 1.90 -4.81
C LEU A 44 -2.46 1.68 -4.31
N ARG A 45 -3.44 1.67 -5.22
CA ARG A 45 -4.85 1.41 -4.89
C ARG A 45 -5.05 0.02 -4.29
N GLU A 46 -4.40 -1.00 -4.84
CA GLU A 46 -4.47 -2.37 -4.31
C GLU A 46 -3.88 -2.48 -2.90
N VAL A 47 -2.72 -1.87 -2.66
CA VAL A 47 -2.08 -1.85 -1.34
C VAL A 47 -2.94 -1.10 -0.32
N ASP A 48 -3.53 0.03 -0.72
CA ASP A 48 -4.42 0.80 0.16
C ASP A 48 -5.68 0.01 0.51
N ALA A 49 -6.27 -0.70 -0.45
CA ALA A 49 -7.41 -1.58 -0.20
C ALA A 49 -7.05 -2.75 0.75
N ALA A 50 -5.89 -3.37 0.56
CA ALA A 50 -5.43 -4.45 1.43
C ALA A 50 -5.17 -3.98 2.87
N LEU A 51 -4.59 -2.79 3.04
CA LEU A 51 -4.37 -2.19 4.36
C LEU A 51 -5.68 -1.93 5.09
N LEU A 52 -6.70 -1.41 4.40
CA LEU A 52 -8.03 -1.21 4.98
C LEU A 52 -8.65 -2.53 5.46
N GLN A 53 -8.56 -3.59 4.66
CA GLN A 53 -9.09 -4.92 5.03
C GLN A 53 -8.36 -5.53 6.25
N LEU A 54 -7.04 -5.32 6.35
CA LEU A 54 -6.26 -5.75 7.52
C LEU A 54 -6.60 -4.94 8.77
N GLU A 55 -6.78 -3.62 8.64
CA GLU A 55 -7.25 -2.78 9.75
C GLU A 55 -8.61 -3.23 10.27
N GLU A 56 -9.57 -3.52 9.38
CA GLU A 56 -10.88 -4.02 9.77
C GLU A 56 -10.79 -5.38 10.49
N GLN A 57 -9.94 -6.30 10.00
CA GLN A 57 -9.69 -7.57 10.68
C GLN A 57 -9.07 -7.36 12.07
N ALA A 58 -8.07 -6.47 12.19
CA ALA A 58 -7.43 -6.17 13.46
C ALA A 58 -8.42 -5.58 14.47
N ARG A 59 -9.28 -4.64 14.04
CA ARG A 59 -10.34 -4.06 14.88
C ARG A 59 -11.34 -5.11 15.36
N ARG A 60 -11.80 -5.99 14.46
CA ARG A 60 -12.69 -7.11 14.83
C ARG A 60 -12.05 -8.01 15.90
N LEU A 61 -10.79 -8.37 15.73
CA LEU A 61 -10.06 -9.21 16.70
C LEU A 61 -9.77 -8.49 18.03
N ALA A 62 -9.68 -7.17 18.05
CA ALA A 62 -9.51 -6.39 19.27
C ALA A 62 -10.82 -6.20 20.05
N SER A 63 -11.97 -6.32 19.37
CA SER A 63 -13.30 -6.23 19.98
C SER A 63 -13.87 -7.57 20.47
N LEU A 64 -13.13 -8.67 20.29
CA LEU A 64 -13.47 -10.02 20.79
C LEU A 64 -12.80 -10.26 22.14
#